data_AF-A0A9D0I6Y1-F1
#
_entry.id   AF-A0A9D0I6Y1-F1
#
_cell.length_a   1.000
_cell.length_b   1.000
_cell.length_c   1.000
_cell.angle_alpha   90.00
_cell.angle_beta   90.00
_cell.angle_gamma   90.00
#
_symmetry.space_group_name_H-M   'P 1'
#
loop_
_entity.id
_entity.type
_entity.pdbx_description
1 polymer ?
#
loop_
_entity_poly.entity_id
_entity_poly.type
_entity_poly.pdbx_seq_one_letter_code
_entity_poly.pdbx_strand_id
1 'polypeptide(L)'
;RQQTFTDKQTLCFFVFLYCFRHCQQSRLREVQYPVPGHPRSRIDLLLSQGSAPDALVEVKNVTLLEGACLQFPDAVSERALKHLDLLRAAVEQGIRGVILFALNRPEGRCFSPARHIDPAYAARLEEVTGQGVEAYALRIRHTPDGMRGGGLVPVVIGGG
;
A
#
# COMPACT_ATOMS: atom_id res chain seq x y z
N ARG A 1 -21.42 4.62 -20.09
CA ARG A 1 -21.50 3.22 -19.61
C ARG A 1 -20.79 3.16 -18.27
N GLN A 2 -21.52 2.98 -17.17
CA GLN A 2 -20.93 2.85 -15.84
C GLN A 2 -20.20 1.50 -15.79
N GLN A 3 -18.88 1.52 -15.69
CA GLN A 3 -18.07 0.33 -15.51
C GLN A 3 -18.13 -0.08 -14.04
N THR A 4 -18.75 -1.22 -13.76
CA THR A 4 -18.63 -1.91 -12.47
C THR A 4 -17.22 -2.50 -12.40
N PHE A 5 -16.32 -1.82 -11.71
CA PHE A 5 -14.96 -2.29 -11.47
C PHE A 5 -14.96 -3.30 -10.31
N THR A 6 -14.36 -4.47 -10.53
CA THR A 6 -14.15 -5.48 -9.47
C THR A 6 -13.15 -4.97 -8.43
N ASP A 7 -13.19 -5.60 -7.26
CA ASP A 7 -12.64 -5.13 -5.99
C ASP A 7 -11.20 -4.55 -6.08
N LYS A 8 -10.30 -5.29 -6.73
CA LYS A 8 -8.91 -4.88 -6.95
C LYS A 8 -8.75 -3.77 -7.99
N GLN A 9 -9.54 -3.75 -9.05
CA GLN A 9 -9.42 -2.74 -10.12
C GLN A 9 -9.83 -1.34 -9.64
N THR A 10 -10.82 -1.26 -8.75
CA THR A 10 -11.23 0.00 -8.10
C THR A 10 -10.11 0.56 -7.24
N LEU A 11 -9.49 -0.29 -6.40
CA LEU A 11 -8.36 0.10 -5.58
C LEU A 11 -7.20 0.63 -6.44
N CYS A 12 -6.90 -0.07 -7.53
CA CYS A 12 -5.89 0.32 -8.50
C CYS A 12 -6.19 1.66 -9.15
N PHE A 13 -7.45 1.95 -9.49
CA PHE A 13 -7.83 3.23 -10.08
C PHE A 13 -7.59 4.40 -9.11
N PHE A 14 -7.82 4.20 -7.81
CA PHE A 14 -7.52 5.20 -6.79
C PHE A 14 -6.02 5.30 -6.50
N VAL A 15 -5.29 4.18 -6.42
CA VAL A 15 -3.81 4.18 -6.33
C VAL A 15 -3.23 4.95 -7.51
N PHE A 16 -3.73 4.70 -8.71
CA PHE A 16 -3.28 5.31 -9.94
C PHE A 16 -3.59 6.81 -10.00
N LEU A 17 -4.81 7.24 -9.69
CA LEU A 17 -5.16 8.66 -9.59
C LEU A 17 -4.31 9.41 -8.54
N TYR A 18 -3.95 8.73 -7.45
CA TYR A 18 -3.18 9.33 -6.37
C TYR A 18 -1.68 9.37 -6.65
N CYS A 19 -1.11 8.27 -7.13
CA CYS A 19 0.32 8.19 -7.49
C CYS A 19 0.63 8.95 -8.78
N PHE A 20 -0.35 9.15 -9.66
CA PHE A 20 -0.17 9.73 -10.99
C PHE A 20 -1.40 10.58 -11.35
N ARG A 21 -1.32 11.89 -11.12
CA ARG A 21 -2.46 12.83 -11.26
C ARG A 21 -3.14 12.83 -12.64
N HIS A 22 -2.51 12.39 -13.73
CA HIS A 22 -3.11 12.37 -15.07
C HIS A 22 -2.46 11.33 -16.01
N CYS A 23 -2.93 10.09 -16.01
CA CYS A 23 -2.67 9.20 -17.15
C CYS A 23 -3.85 8.27 -17.39
N GLN A 24 -4.06 7.75 -18.59
CA GLN A 24 -5.12 6.77 -18.92
C GLN A 24 -4.56 5.40 -19.32
N GLN A 25 -3.27 5.16 -19.14
CA GLN A 25 -2.60 3.92 -19.54
C GLN A 25 -1.68 3.41 -18.42
N SER A 26 -2.27 2.74 -17.43
CA SER A 26 -1.55 1.87 -16.48
C SER A 26 -1.81 0.41 -16.81
N ARG A 27 -0.77 -0.42 -16.80
CA ARG A 27 -0.89 -1.87 -16.93
C ARG A 27 -0.79 -2.52 -15.56
N LEU A 28 -1.93 -2.96 -15.01
CA LEU A 28 -2.01 -3.61 -13.70
C LEU A 28 -1.81 -5.13 -13.86
N ARG A 29 -0.74 -5.68 -13.28
CA ARG A 29 -0.54 -7.13 -13.18
C ARG A 29 0.08 -7.47 -11.83
N GLU A 30 -0.36 -8.57 -11.23
CA GLU A 30 0.39 -9.25 -10.18
C GLU A 30 1.69 -9.74 -10.83
N VAL A 31 2.83 -9.24 -10.36
CA VAL A 31 4.13 -9.51 -10.97
C VAL A 31 5.07 -10.15 -9.96
N GLN A 32 5.86 -11.10 -10.44
CA GLN A 32 7.10 -11.44 -9.78
C GLN A 32 8.12 -10.40 -10.23
N TYR A 33 8.47 -9.48 -9.34
CA TYR A 33 9.50 -8.50 -9.65
C TYR A 33 10.86 -9.06 -9.18
N PRO A 34 11.80 -9.38 -10.10
CA PRO A 34 13.10 -9.88 -9.71
C PRO A 34 13.95 -8.72 -9.18
N VAL A 35 14.08 -8.63 -7.87
CA VAL A 35 15.06 -7.73 -7.25
C VAL A 35 16.34 -8.53 -6.98
N PRO A 36 17.49 -8.18 -7.61
CA PRO A 36 18.78 -8.75 -7.27
C PRO A 36 19.03 -8.83 -5.76
N GLY A 37 19.43 -10.01 -5.27
CA GLY A 37 19.71 -10.24 -3.85
C GLY A 37 18.49 -10.51 -2.96
N HIS A 38 17.27 -10.47 -3.49
CA HIS A 38 16.04 -10.76 -2.73
C HIS A 38 15.29 -12.00 -3.28
N PRO A 39 14.65 -12.79 -2.41
CA PRO A 39 13.83 -13.91 -2.85
C PRO A 39 12.66 -13.40 -3.71
N ARG A 40 12.24 -14.21 -4.69
CA ARG A 40 11.08 -13.87 -5.53
C ARG A 40 9.84 -13.75 -4.65
N SER A 41 9.38 -12.52 -4.44
CA SER A 41 8.07 -12.26 -3.84
C SER A 41 7.11 -11.75 -4.90
N ARG A 42 5.83 -12.07 -4.73
CA ARG A 42 4.77 -11.49 -5.54
C ARG A 42 4.39 -10.15 -4.94
N ILE A 43 4.41 -9.13 -5.78
CA ILE A 43 3.85 -7.81 -5.49
C ILE A 43 2.50 -7.68 -6.15
N ASP A 44 1.59 -7.01 -5.46
CA ASP A 44 0.21 -6.86 -5.92
C ASP A 44 0.14 -6.15 -7.27
N LEU A 45 0.87 -5.03 -7.44
CA LEU A 45 0.82 -4.22 -8.65
C LEU A 45 2.20 -3.70 -9.08
N LEU A 46 2.46 -3.71 -10.38
CA LEU A 46 3.44 -2.86 -11.04
C LEU A 46 2.68 -1.81 -11.86
N LEU A 47 2.95 -0.54 -11.61
CA LEU A 47 2.42 0.59 -12.36
C LEU A 47 3.53 1.14 -13.25
N SER A 48 3.32 1.12 -14.56
CA SER A 48 4.22 1.74 -15.54
C SER A 48 3.51 2.88 -16.25
N GLN A 49 4.18 4.03 -16.44
CA GLN A 49 3.58 5.20 -17.08
C GLN A 49 4.57 5.98 -17.96
N GLY A 50 4.63 5.65 -19.24
CA GLY A 50 5.36 6.44 -20.24
C GLY A 50 6.81 6.72 -19.83
N SER A 51 7.15 7.99 -19.61
CA SER A 51 8.48 8.44 -19.18
C SER A 51 8.68 8.55 -17.66
N ALA A 52 7.65 8.30 -16.86
CA ALA A 52 7.78 8.29 -15.40
C ALA A 52 8.36 6.94 -14.92
N PRO A 53 9.11 6.93 -13.80
CA PRO A 53 9.59 5.68 -13.21
C PRO A 53 8.42 4.74 -12.89
N ASP A 54 8.66 3.45 -13.10
CA ASP A 54 7.77 2.39 -12.65
C ASP A 54 7.54 2.48 -11.13
N ALA A 55 6.38 2.01 -10.68
CA ALA A 55 6.05 1.89 -9.27
C ALA A 55 5.62 0.47 -8.90
N LEU A 56 6.29 -0.15 -7.94
CA LEU A 56 5.81 -1.35 -7.26
C LEU A 56 4.89 -0.94 -6.12
N VAL A 57 3.68 -1.50 -6.11
CA VAL A 57 2.67 -1.21 -5.09
C VAL A 57 2.26 -2.50 -4.39
N GLU A 58 2.49 -2.53 -3.09
CA GLU A 58 1.96 -3.54 -2.19
C GLU A 58 0.69 -3.01 -1.51
N VAL A 59 -0.36 -3.82 -1.45
CA VAL A 59 -1.62 -3.46 -0.79
C VAL A 59 -1.80 -4.28 0.49
N LYS A 60 -2.05 -3.60 1.61
CA LYS A 60 -2.42 -4.22 2.88
C LYS A 60 -3.87 -3.91 3.22
N ASN A 61 -4.65 -4.96 3.48
CA ASN A 61 -5.98 -4.80 4.03
C ASN A 61 -5.88 -4.48 5.53
N VAL A 62 -6.59 -3.44 5.98
CA VAL A 62 -6.56 -2.98 7.37
C VAL A 62 -7.95 -2.98 7.97
N THR A 63 -8.12 -3.76 9.02
CA THR A 63 -9.39 -3.95 9.74
C THR A 63 -9.26 -3.79 11.25
N LEU A 64 -8.05 -3.91 11.81
CA LEU A 64 -7.77 -3.70 13.23
C LEU A 64 -7.94 -2.22 13.58
N LEU A 65 -8.81 -1.94 14.54
CA LEU A 65 -9.10 -0.60 15.05
C LEU A 65 -8.71 -0.55 16.53
N GLU A 66 -7.74 0.29 16.87
CA GLU A 66 -7.27 0.49 18.24
C GLU A 66 -7.39 1.98 18.60
N GLY A 67 -8.24 2.27 19.59
CA GLY A 67 -8.62 3.64 19.94
C GLY A 67 -9.17 4.41 18.74
N ALA A 68 -8.43 5.43 18.28
CA ALA A 68 -8.83 6.28 17.15
C ALA A 68 -8.08 5.97 15.84
N CYS A 69 -7.12 5.04 15.81
CA CYS A 69 -6.36 4.71 14.61
C CYS A 69 -6.65 3.27 14.14
N LEU A 70 -6.67 3.10 12.83
CA LEU A 70 -6.61 1.78 12.22
C LEU A 70 -5.15 1.32 12.16
N GLN A 71 -4.90 0.04 12.43
CA GLN A 71 -3.55 -0.47 12.58
C GLN A 71 -3.28 -1.73 11.78
N PHE A 72 -2.02 -1.90 11.39
CA PHE A 72 -1.53 -3.09 10.72
C PHE A 72 -0.13 -3.43 11.23
N PRO A 73 0.22 -4.72 11.42
CA PRO A 73 -0.60 -5.90 11.15
C PRO A 73 -1.52 -6.28 12.32
N ASP A 74 -2.44 -7.22 12.09
CA ASP A 74 -3.29 -7.86 13.10
C ASP A 74 -2.65 -9.13 13.71
N ALA A 75 -1.57 -9.63 13.10
CA ALA A 75 -0.72 -10.69 13.63
C ALA A 75 0.71 -10.55 13.10
N VAL A 76 1.69 -11.12 13.82
CA VAL A 76 3.09 -11.15 13.38
C VAL A 76 3.21 -11.84 12.01
N SER A 77 3.92 -11.22 11.07
CA SER A 77 4.02 -11.74 9.70
C SER A 77 5.39 -11.48 9.05
N GLU A 78 6.20 -12.54 8.93
CA GLU A 78 7.45 -12.48 8.15
C GLU A 78 7.22 -12.10 6.69
N ARG A 79 6.08 -12.46 6.11
CA ARG A 79 5.75 -12.11 4.73
C ARG A 79 5.56 -10.60 4.59
N ALA A 80 4.93 -9.95 5.56
CA ALA A 80 4.75 -8.51 5.54
C ALA A 80 6.11 -7.78 5.60
N LEU A 81 7.04 -8.25 6.43
CA LEU A 81 8.42 -7.75 6.49
C LEU A 81 9.17 -7.90 5.15
N LYS A 82 9.13 -9.11 4.56
CA LYS A 82 9.77 -9.40 3.27
C LYS A 82 9.28 -8.47 2.15
N HIS A 83 8.01 -8.05 2.19
CA HIS A 83 7.46 -7.12 1.19
C HIS A 83 7.98 -5.69 1.39
N LEU A 84 8.18 -5.23 2.63
CA LEU A 84 8.82 -3.93 2.90
C LEU A 84 10.26 -3.91 2.37
N ASP A 85 11.02 -4.98 2.60
CA ASP A 85 12.40 -5.10 2.11
C ASP A 85 12.48 -5.10 0.58
N LEU A 86 11.50 -5.73 -0.08
CA LEU A 86 11.41 -5.74 -1.53
C LEU A 86 11.07 -4.34 -2.10
N LEU A 87 10.16 -3.60 -1.46
CA LEU A 87 9.86 -2.22 -1.86
C LEU A 87 11.08 -1.30 -1.68
N ARG A 88 11.78 -1.43 -0.56
CA ARG A 88 13.03 -0.71 -0.27
C ARG A 88 14.09 -0.97 -1.34
N ALA A 89 14.29 -2.24 -1.69
CA ALA A 89 15.28 -2.61 -2.69
C ALA A 89 14.87 -2.20 -4.13
N ALA A 90 13.58 -2.05 -4.41
CA ALA A 90 13.11 -1.42 -5.64
C ALA A 90 13.44 0.09 -5.68
N VAL A 91 13.28 0.79 -4.56
CA VAL A 91 13.69 2.20 -4.42
C VAL A 91 15.18 2.39 -4.68
N GLU A 92 16.04 1.49 -4.18
CA GLU A 92 17.48 1.49 -4.46
C GLU A 92 17.81 1.37 -5.96
N GLN A 93 16.89 0.81 -6.75
CA GLN A 93 17.04 0.63 -8.20
C GLN A 93 16.38 1.76 -9.01
N GLY A 94 15.90 2.82 -8.35
CA GLY A 94 15.24 3.95 -8.99
C GLY A 94 13.77 3.70 -9.34
N ILE A 95 13.17 2.64 -8.81
CA ILE A 95 11.75 2.30 -8.99
C ILE A 95 11.00 2.77 -7.76
N ARG A 96 9.83 3.39 -7.94
CA ARG A 96 9.03 3.82 -6.80
C ARG A 96 8.54 2.60 -6.03
N GLY A 97 8.80 2.55 -4.72
CA GLY A 97 8.22 1.57 -3.81
C GLY A 97 7.05 2.19 -3.06
N VAL A 98 5.86 1.60 -3.16
CA VAL A 98 4.65 2.10 -2.50
C VAL A 98 4.01 0.99 -1.68
N ILE A 99 3.68 1.29 -0.42
CA ILE A 99 2.79 0.48 0.40
C ILE A 99 1.47 1.23 0.63
N LEU A 100 0.36 0.59 0.26
CA LEU A 100 -0.99 1.14 0.41
C LEU A 100 -1.79 0.35 1.44
N PHE A 101 -2.19 1.02 2.50
CA PHE A 101 -3.10 0.51 3.52
C PHE A 101 -4.55 0.80 3.11
N ALA A 102 -5.26 -0.23 2.64
CA ALA A 102 -6.68 -0.18 2.33
C ALA A 102 -7.50 -0.30 3.62
N LEU A 103 -8.02 0.84 4.08
CA LEU A 103 -8.79 0.95 5.32
C LEU A 103 -10.25 0.55 5.04
N ASN A 104 -10.58 -0.72 5.24
CA ASN A 104 -11.89 -1.32 4.95
C ASN A 104 -12.91 -1.15 6.09
N ARG A 105 -12.81 -0.02 6.78
CA ARG A 105 -13.69 0.36 7.90
C ARG A 105 -14.13 1.80 7.72
N PRO A 106 -15.34 2.20 8.11
CA PRO A 106 -15.71 3.62 8.14
C PRO A 106 -15.05 4.37 9.30
N GLU A 107 -14.67 3.70 10.39
CA GLU A 107 -14.14 4.31 11.61
C GLU A 107 -12.62 4.56 11.58
N GLY A 108 -12.11 5.22 12.61
CA GLY A 108 -10.70 5.59 12.73
C GLY A 108 -10.37 6.89 11.97
N ARG A 109 -9.45 7.69 12.49
CA ARG A 109 -9.07 9.00 11.95
C ARG A 109 -7.67 9.03 11.34
N CYS A 110 -6.90 7.97 11.59
CA CYS A 110 -5.49 7.80 11.24
C CYS A 110 -5.22 6.33 10.93
N PHE A 111 -4.11 6.10 10.24
CA PHE A 111 -3.43 4.81 10.20
C PHE A 111 -2.14 4.89 11.01
N SER A 112 -1.80 3.83 11.75
CA SER A 112 -0.50 3.67 12.41
C SER A 112 -0.07 2.20 12.42
N PRO A 113 1.22 1.84 12.36
CA PRO A 113 1.62 0.45 12.51
C PRO A 113 1.28 -0.08 13.92
N ALA A 114 0.84 -1.33 14.00
CA ALA A 114 0.48 -1.99 15.26
C ALA A 114 1.73 -2.43 16.02
N ARG A 115 2.48 -1.47 16.59
CA ARG A 115 3.75 -1.75 17.32
C ARG A 115 3.59 -2.77 18.44
N HIS A 116 2.42 -2.81 19.09
CA HIS A 116 2.14 -3.74 20.17
C HIS A 116 1.92 -5.20 19.70
N ILE A 117 1.64 -5.42 18.41
CA ILE A 117 1.46 -6.76 17.81
C ILE A 117 2.75 -7.21 17.13
N ASP A 118 3.30 -6.36 16.26
CA ASP A 118 4.53 -6.65 15.52
C ASP A 118 5.48 -5.44 15.58
N PRO A 119 6.30 -5.35 16.65
CA PRO A 119 7.29 -4.28 16.80
C PRO A 119 8.30 -4.27 15.65
N ALA A 120 8.64 -5.44 15.10
CA ALA A 120 9.60 -5.56 14.00
C ALA A 120 9.02 -4.98 12.71
N TYR A 121 7.75 -5.25 12.40
CA TYR A 121 7.07 -4.63 11.27
C TYR A 121 6.98 -3.11 11.43
N ALA A 122 6.61 -2.62 12.60
CA ALA A 122 6.51 -1.19 12.86
C ALA A 122 7.87 -0.48 12.66
N ALA A 123 8.94 -1.03 13.22
CA ALA A 123 10.29 -0.49 13.05
C ALA A 123 10.76 -0.56 11.60
N ARG A 124 10.47 -1.67 10.89
CA ARG A 124 10.84 -1.81 9.48
C ARG A 124 10.08 -0.85 8.59
N LEU A 125 8.79 -0.62 8.85
CA LEU A 125 7.99 0.35 8.10
C LEU A 125 8.56 1.77 8.24
N GLU A 126 8.93 2.15 9.47
CA GLU A 126 9.60 3.42 9.77
C GLU A 126 10.95 3.54 9.04
N GLU A 127 11.76 2.48 9.05
CA GLU A 127 13.03 2.44 8.34
C GLU A 127 12.87 2.63 6.82
N VAL A 128 12.04 1.80 6.17
CA VAL A 128 11.94 1.82 4.70
C VAL A 128 11.27 3.10 4.18
N THR A 129 10.37 3.69 4.96
CA THR A 129 9.77 4.99 4.61
C THR A 129 10.78 6.13 4.72
N GLY A 130 11.68 6.08 5.71
CA GLY A 130 12.85 6.96 5.78
C GLY A 130 13.83 6.78 4.60
N GLN A 131 13.80 5.65 3.92
CA GLN A 131 14.61 5.34 2.73
C GLN A 131 13.89 5.60 1.39
N GLY A 132 12.70 6.22 1.42
CA GLY A 132 11.99 6.65 0.21
C GLY A 132 10.86 5.73 -0.25
N VAL A 133 10.53 4.67 0.50
CA VAL A 133 9.26 3.94 0.28
C VAL A 133 8.10 4.85 0.67
N GLU A 134 7.12 4.98 -0.21
CA GLU A 134 5.93 5.80 0.03
C GLU A 134 4.87 4.99 0.77
N ALA A 135 4.33 5.53 1.87
CA ALA A 135 3.24 4.90 2.61
C ALA A 135 1.96 5.75 2.51
N TYR A 136 0.88 5.13 2.04
CA TYR A 136 -0.44 5.76 1.95
C TYR A 136 -1.49 4.94 2.68
N ALA A 137 -2.46 5.60 3.29
CA ALA A 137 -3.66 4.94 3.80
C ALA A 137 -4.89 5.50 3.11
N LEU A 138 -5.64 4.62 2.43
CA LEU A 138 -6.82 4.98 1.65
C LEU A 138 -8.06 4.40 2.32
N ARG A 139 -9.01 5.26 2.66
CA ARG A 139 -10.34 4.83 3.09
C ARG A 139 -11.05 4.12 1.94
N ILE A 140 -11.60 2.95 2.19
CA ILE A 140 -12.49 2.27 1.25
C ILE A 140 -13.90 2.25 1.82
N ARG A 141 -14.86 2.76 1.04
CA ARG A 141 -16.28 2.75 1.37
C ARG A 141 -16.95 1.65 0.57
N HIS A 142 -17.55 0.71 1.28
CA HIS A 142 -18.37 -0.35 0.70
C HIS A 142 -19.81 0.15 0.55
N THR A 143 -20.39 -0.02 -0.63
CA THR A 143 -21.78 0.31 -0.95
C THR A 143 -22.42 -0.91 -1.64
N PRO A 144 -23.76 -1.02 -1.68
CA PRO A 144 -24.42 -2.09 -2.43
C PRO A 144 -23.99 -2.18 -3.90
N ASP A 145 -23.63 -1.03 -4.51
CA ASP A 145 -23.21 -0.94 -5.91
C ASP A 145 -21.69 -1.18 -6.13
N GLY A 146 -20.96 -1.55 -5.07
CA GLY A 146 -19.51 -1.80 -5.10
C GLY A 146 -18.72 -0.91 -4.14
N MET A 147 -17.42 -0.73 -4.37
CA MET A 147 -16.57 0.10 -3.51
C MET A 147 -16.22 1.45 -4.12
N ARG A 148 -15.92 2.40 -3.24
CA ARG A 148 -15.47 3.74 -3.58
C ARG A 148 -14.31 4.15 -2.68
N GLY A 149 -13.35 4.89 -3.23
CA GLY A 149 -12.31 5.57 -2.46
C GLY A 149 -12.95 6.66 -1.59
N GLY A 150 -12.71 6.59 -0.30
CA GLY A 150 -13.19 7.53 0.72
C GLY A 150 -12.20 8.65 1.06
N GLY A 151 -11.09 8.76 0.31
CA GLY A 151 -10.02 9.74 0.52
C GLY A 151 -8.82 9.17 1.29
N LEU A 152 -7.70 9.89 1.23
CA LEU A 152 -6.53 9.56 2.05
C LEU A 152 -6.79 9.87 3.52
N VAL A 153 -6.22 9.02 4.36
CA VAL A 153 -6.22 9.13 5.80
C VAL A 153 -4.78 9.36 6.25
N PRO A 154 -4.53 10.25 7.24
CA PRO A 154 -3.19 10.49 7.77
C PRO A 154 -2.49 9.19 8.18
N VAL A 155 -1.26 9.02 7.72
CA VAL A 155 -0.35 7.94 8.10
C VAL A 155 0.57 8.46 9.18
N VAL A 156 0.52 7.85 10.36
CA VAL A 156 1.36 8.20 11.53
C VAL A 156 2.40 7.09 11.69
N ILE A 157 3.60 7.34 11.20
CA ILE A 157 4.77 6.45 11.31
C ILE A 157 5.81 7.17 12.16
N GLY A 158 6.29 6.53 13.22
CA GLY A 158 7.12 7.17 14.23
C GLY A 158 6.29 7.97 15.25
N GLY A 159 6.61 7.79 16.53
CA GLY A 159 5.85 8.33 17.65
C GLY A 159 6.00 7.41 18.86
N GLY A 160 6.88 7.81 19.77
CA GLY A 160 6.81 7.41 21.18
C GLY A 160 5.83 8.30 21.92
#